data_AF-A0A7R9E991-F1
#
_entry.id   AF-A0A7R9E991-F1
#
_cell.length_a   1.000
_cell.length_b   1.000
_cell.length_c   1.000
_cell.angle_alpha   90.00
_cell.angle_beta   90.00
_cell.angle_gamma   90.00
#
_symmetry.space_group_name_H-M   'P 1'
#
loop_
_entity.id
_entity.type
_entity.pdbx_description
1 polymer ?
#
loop_
_entity_poly.entity_id
_entity_poly.type
_entity_poly.pdbx_seq_one_letter_code
_entity_poly.pdbx_strand_id
1 'polypeptide(L)'
;MFSRLYFLFVLFYDVVHLIIGSAYAILESLFQFAKPPKMKSLEGEIALIVCASGGIGREFAVQLAALGVEVICWGVDEEDILEAAREAQAINDNTGKAHSYLCDVMDRNKVLQTAQKIKKEIGEVTILINCCNVPTPETLSSCVTQEIRKTMDVSIMSHFWLLESFLPSMIDGNNGHIVALSSVAGLTDVKNQAALCASQFAVQGLVESLSEELRVNRCNGIHITLAHIYPLVVSHQLTSKTPFRILPRKVSVMFRELLDVGVDF
;
A
#
# COMPACT_ATOMS: atom_id res chain seq x y z
N MET A 1 14.88 -36.98 35.07
CA MET A 1 14.49 -37.86 33.95
C MET A 1 13.13 -37.47 33.35
N PHE A 2 12.08 -37.30 34.16
CA PHE A 2 10.73 -36.89 33.71
C PHE A 2 10.67 -35.59 32.86
N SER A 3 11.39 -34.53 33.26
CA SER A 3 11.42 -33.27 32.50
C SER A 3 12.00 -33.43 31.08
N ARG A 4 12.98 -34.34 30.88
CA ARG A 4 13.54 -34.62 29.55
C ARG A 4 12.58 -35.41 28.66
N LEU A 5 11.83 -36.34 29.25
CA LEU A 5 10.85 -37.15 28.52
C LEU A 5 9.66 -36.29 28.07
N TYR A 6 9.18 -35.40 28.94
CA TYR A 6 8.14 -34.41 28.60
C TYR A 6 8.60 -33.48 27.48
N PHE A 7 9.83 -32.96 27.56
CA PHE A 7 10.40 -32.12 26.50
C PHE A 7 10.49 -32.84 25.15
N LEU A 8 10.91 -34.12 25.14
CA LEU A 8 10.94 -34.94 23.93
C LEU A 8 9.54 -35.14 23.33
N PHE A 9 8.53 -35.33 24.16
CA PHE A 9 7.16 -35.49 23.70
C PHE A 9 6.60 -34.18 23.10
N VAL A 10 6.80 -33.05 23.76
CA VAL A 10 6.42 -31.72 23.25
C VAL A 10 7.11 -31.44 21.92
N LEU A 11 8.43 -31.68 21.85
CA LEU A 11 9.19 -31.46 20.62
C LEU A 11 8.72 -32.38 19.48
N PHE A 12 8.40 -33.65 19.78
CA PHE A 12 7.83 -34.55 18.78
C PHE A 12 6.46 -34.07 18.29
N TYR A 13 5.60 -33.63 19.21
CA TYR A 13 4.29 -33.06 18.88
C TYR A 13 4.42 -31.81 17.98
N ASP A 14 5.29 -30.86 18.35
CA ASP A 14 5.52 -29.63 17.59
C ASP A 14 6.08 -29.93 16.19
N VAL A 15 7.01 -30.88 16.07
CA VAL A 15 7.55 -31.32 14.77
C VAL A 15 6.48 -31.96 13.91
N VAL A 16 5.66 -32.86 14.46
CA VAL A 16 4.56 -33.48 13.72
C VAL A 16 3.53 -32.42 13.28
N HIS A 17 3.17 -31.49 14.16
CA HIS A 17 2.25 -30.41 13.86
C HIS A 17 2.81 -29.48 12.77
N LEU A 18 4.10 -29.16 12.82
CA LEU A 18 4.78 -28.36 11.79
C LEU A 18 4.78 -29.08 10.43
N ILE A 19 5.08 -30.38 10.41
CA ILE A 19 5.08 -31.18 9.17
C ILE A 19 3.68 -31.23 8.56
N ILE A 20 2.66 -31.53 9.36
CA ILE A 20 1.26 -31.58 8.89
C ILE A 20 0.81 -30.21 8.41
N GLY A 21 1.05 -29.15 9.19
CA GLY A 21 0.68 -27.78 8.82
C GLY A 21 1.36 -27.31 7.54
N SER A 22 2.65 -27.63 7.38
CA SER A 22 3.41 -27.30 6.16
C SER A 22 2.91 -28.08 4.94
N ALA A 23 2.60 -29.37 5.10
CA ALA A 23 2.03 -30.18 4.03
C ALA A 23 0.65 -29.66 3.60
N TYR A 24 -0.20 -29.27 4.56
CA TYR A 24 -1.49 -28.64 4.29
C TYR A 24 -1.32 -27.33 3.51
N ALA A 25 -0.44 -26.42 3.98
CA ALA A 25 -0.19 -25.15 3.32
C ALA A 25 0.37 -25.31 1.89
N ILE A 26 1.24 -26.30 1.66
CA ILE A 26 1.75 -26.61 0.32
C ILE A 26 0.62 -27.10 -0.60
N LEU A 27 -0.22 -28.03 -0.12
CA LEU A 27 -1.34 -28.55 -0.89
C LEU A 27 -2.36 -27.45 -1.22
N GLU A 28 -2.67 -26.60 -0.25
CA GLU A 28 -3.53 -25.44 -0.41
C GLU A 28 -2.94 -24.46 -1.44
N SER A 29 -1.65 -24.14 -1.34
CA SER A 29 -0.96 -23.27 -2.30
C SER A 29 -0.98 -23.85 -3.72
N LEU A 30 -0.75 -25.16 -3.87
CA LEU A 30 -0.86 -25.85 -5.17
C LEU A 30 -2.28 -25.81 -5.73
N PHE A 31 -3.29 -25.92 -4.86
CA PHE A 31 -4.69 -25.82 -5.26
C PHE A 31 -5.07 -24.40 -5.69
N GLN A 32 -4.67 -23.38 -4.91
CA GLN A 32 -4.88 -21.97 -5.25
C GLN A 32 -4.12 -21.57 -6.52
N PHE A 33 -2.94 -22.14 -6.76
CA PHE A 33 -2.21 -21.95 -8.02
C PHE A 33 -2.99 -22.51 -9.22
N ALA A 34 -3.61 -23.68 -9.07
CA ALA A 34 -4.44 -24.28 -10.11
C ALA A 34 -5.79 -23.56 -10.30
N LYS A 35 -6.35 -23.01 -9.22
CA LYS A 35 -7.62 -22.28 -9.19
C LYS A 35 -7.47 -21.03 -8.33
N PRO A 36 -7.11 -19.87 -8.93
CA PRO A 36 -6.89 -18.65 -8.17
C PRO A 36 -8.16 -18.23 -7.42
N PRO A 37 -8.03 -17.57 -6.25
CA PRO A 37 -9.16 -17.06 -5.50
C PRO A 37 -9.99 -16.11 -6.35
N LYS A 38 -11.27 -15.99 -6.01
CA LYS A 38 -12.16 -15.06 -6.71
C LYS A 38 -11.76 -13.63 -6.31
N MET A 39 -11.60 -12.75 -7.30
CA MET A 39 -11.24 -11.36 -7.05
C MET A 39 -12.28 -10.70 -6.15
N LYS A 40 -11.82 -9.84 -5.23
CA LYS A 40 -12.70 -9.04 -4.37
C LYS A 40 -13.62 -8.18 -5.25
N SER A 41 -14.89 -8.07 -4.88
CA SER A 41 -15.80 -7.10 -5.52
C SER A 41 -15.41 -5.69 -5.10
N LEU A 42 -15.28 -4.79 -6.06
CA LEU A 42 -14.98 -3.37 -5.80
C LEU A 42 -16.19 -2.46 -5.97
N GLU A 43 -17.38 -3.05 -6.13
CA GLU A 43 -18.63 -2.30 -6.28
C GLU A 43 -18.91 -1.47 -5.03
N GLY A 44 -19.06 -0.16 -5.19
CA GLY A 44 -19.38 0.77 -4.10
C GLY A 44 -18.20 1.12 -3.20
N GLU A 45 -16.98 0.68 -3.52
CA GLU A 45 -15.78 1.04 -2.76
C GLU A 45 -15.32 2.47 -3.07
N ILE A 46 -14.75 3.13 -2.08
CA ILE A 46 -14.19 4.49 -2.18
C ILE A 46 -12.68 4.40 -1.93
N ALA A 47 -11.89 4.67 -2.96
CA ALA A 47 -10.44 4.57 -2.90
C ALA A 47 -9.76 5.93 -2.81
N LEU A 48 -8.97 6.13 -1.76
CA LEU A 48 -8.05 7.26 -1.63
C LEU A 48 -6.66 6.86 -2.11
N ILE A 49 -6.16 7.54 -3.14
CA ILE A 49 -4.81 7.38 -3.67
C ILE A 49 -3.98 8.62 -3.31
N VAL A 50 -2.99 8.42 -2.45
CA VAL A 50 -2.11 9.48 -1.96
C VAL A 50 -0.86 9.54 -2.83
N CYS A 51 -0.39 10.76 -3.13
CA CYS A 51 0.60 11.04 -4.16
C CYS A 51 0.14 10.64 -5.57
N ALA A 52 -1.12 10.93 -5.89
CA ALA A 52 -1.75 10.64 -7.19
C ALA A 52 -1.37 11.60 -8.32
N SER A 53 -0.62 12.68 -8.04
CA SER A 53 -0.21 13.67 -9.04
C SER A 53 0.52 13.05 -10.24
N GLY A 54 1.26 11.95 -10.07
CA GLY A 54 2.00 11.34 -11.17
C GLY A 54 2.46 9.91 -10.90
N GLY A 55 3.16 9.34 -11.89
CA GLY A 55 3.77 8.02 -11.80
C GLY A 55 2.76 6.92 -11.46
N ILE A 56 3.13 6.08 -10.48
CA ILE A 56 2.34 4.92 -10.07
C ILE A 56 0.99 5.33 -9.45
N GLY A 57 0.94 6.44 -8.71
CA GLY A 57 -0.31 6.91 -8.08
C GLY A 57 -1.38 7.27 -9.11
N ARG A 58 -0.99 7.97 -10.19
CA ARG A 58 -1.90 8.31 -11.29
C ARG A 58 -2.47 7.06 -11.97
N GLU A 59 -1.62 6.06 -12.22
CA GLU A 59 -2.03 4.78 -12.80
C GLU A 59 -2.98 3.98 -11.90
N PHE A 60 -2.79 4.00 -10.58
CA PHE A 60 -3.75 3.41 -9.64
C PHE A 60 -5.12 4.07 -9.75
N ALA A 61 -5.17 5.41 -9.79
CA ALA A 61 -6.43 6.14 -9.90
C ALA A 61 -7.18 5.79 -11.19
N VAL A 62 -6.48 5.74 -12.32
CA VAL A 62 -7.04 5.37 -13.61
C VAL A 62 -7.59 3.95 -13.62
N GLN A 63 -6.81 2.97 -13.13
CA GLN A 63 -7.24 1.57 -13.15
C GLN A 63 -8.37 1.27 -12.17
N LEU A 64 -8.38 1.91 -11.00
CA LEU A 64 -9.49 1.77 -10.05
C LEU A 64 -10.77 2.37 -10.62
N ALA A 65 -10.68 3.53 -11.25
CA ALA A 65 -11.84 4.14 -11.92
C ALA A 65 -12.37 3.27 -13.06
N ALA A 66 -11.50 2.59 -13.81
CA ALA A 66 -11.90 1.62 -14.84
C ALA A 66 -12.67 0.40 -14.29
N LEU A 67 -12.50 0.10 -12.99
CA LEU A 67 -13.24 -0.93 -12.27
C LEU A 67 -14.51 -0.40 -11.59
N GLY A 68 -14.88 0.86 -11.85
CA GLY A 68 -16.08 1.48 -11.30
C GLY A 68 -15.94 1.99 -9.86
N VAL A 69 -14.73 2.00 -9.31
CA VAL A 69 -14.45 2.52 -7.97
C VAL A 69 -14.56 4.05 -7.96
N GLU A 70 -15.11 4.61 -6.88
CA GLU A 70 -15.07 6.05 -6.66
C GLU A 70 -13.68 6.43 -6.13
N VAL A 71 -12.93 7.22 -6.91
CA VAL A 71 -11.51 7.50 -6.64
C VAL A 71 -11.29 8.91 -6.14
N ILE A 72 -10.39 9.05 -5.18
CA ILE A 72 -9.96 10.32 -4.59
C ILE A 72 -8.46 10.44 -4.84
N CYS A 73 -8.09 11.35 -5.74
CA CYS A 73 -6.71 11.69 -6.04
C CYS A 73 -6.23 12.75 -5.04
N TRP A 74 -5.18 12.44 -4.29
CA TRP A 74 -4.59 13.34 -3.30
C TRP A 74 -3.12 13.61 -3.64
N GLY A 75 -2.71 14.88 -3.66
CA GLY A 75 -1.31 15.27 -3.86
C GLY A 75 -1.01 16.70 -3.46
N VAL A 76 0.16 17.20 -3.87
CA VAL A 76 0.68 18.55 -3.54
C VAL A 76 0.67 19.54 -4.70
N ASP A 77 0.50 19.07 -5.93
CA ASP A 77 0.43 19.90 -7.13
C ASP A 77 -1.00 19.91 -7.67
N GLU A 78 -1.64 21.08 -7.66
CA GLU A 78 -3.06 21.21 -8.00
C GLU A 78 -3.36 20.84 -9.46
N GLU A 79 -2.48 21.23 -10.39
CA GLU A 79 -2.68 20.98 -11.82
C GLU A 79 -2.56 19.48 -12.11
N ASP A 80 -1.52 18.84 -11.58
CA ASP A 80 -1.27 17.42 -11.79
C ASP A 80 -2.35 16.50 -11.18
N ILE A 81 -2.86 16.83 -9.99
CA ILE A 81 -3.92 16.03 -9.34
C ILE A 81 -5.23 16.19 -10.10
N LEU A 82 -5.53 17.41 -10.57
CA LEU A 82 -6.72 17.68 -11.35
C LEU A 82 -6.68 16.93 -12.69
N GLU A 83 -5.51 16.86 -13.33
CA GLU A 83 -5.30 16.05 -14.52
C GLU A 83 -5.51 14.56 -14.22
N ALA A 84 -4.90 14.03 -13.16
CA ALA A 84 -5.08 12.63 -12.75
C ALA A 84 -6.55 12.27 -12.48
N ALA A 85 -7.29 13.15 -11.79
CA ALA A 85 -8.72 12.96 -11.55
C ALA A 85 -9.54 13.03 -12.85
N ARG A 86 -9.19 13.91 -13.79
CA ARG A 86 -9.85 13.98 -15.11
C ARG A 86 -9.62 12.72 -15.94
N GLU A 87 -8.39 12.22 -15.97
CA GLU A 87 -8.05 10.96 -16.66
C GLU A 87 -8.86 9.80 -16.07
N ALA A 88 -8.90 9.68 -14.75
CA ALA A 88 -9.69 8.67 -14.06
C ALA A 88 -11.20 8.82 -14.35
N GLN A 89 -11.72 10.05 -14.34
CA GLN A 89 -13.13 10.32 -14.65
C GLN A 89 -13.49 9.96 -16.10
N ALA A 90 -12.58 10.20 -17.05
CA ALA A 90 -12.83 9.96 -18.48
C ALA A 90 -12.90 8.47 -18.84
N ILE A 91 -12.22 7.61 -18.08
CA ILE A 91 -12.21 6.16 -18.28
C ILE A 91 -13.39 5.49 -17.58
N ASN A 92 -13.97 6.16 -16.58
CA ASN A 92 -15.15 5.66 -15.90
C ASN A 92 -16.36 5.79 -16.83
N ASP A 93 -17.00 4.68 -17.21
CA ASP A 93 -18.23 4.63 -18.02
C ASP A 93 -19.48 5.12 -17.22
N ASN A 94 -19.33 6.19 -16.42
CA ASN A 94 -20.30 6.78 -15.49
C ASN A 94 -20.71 5.91 -14.29
N THR A 95 -19.91 4.92 -13.92
CA THR A 95 -20.21 4.04 -12.77
C THR A 95 -19.65 4.54 -11.43
N GLY A 96 -18.54 5.28 -11.45
CA GLY A 96 -17.92 5.94 -10.30
C GLY A 96 -17.50 7.37 -10.60
N LYS A 97 -17.11 8.10 -9.54
CA LYS A 97 -16.65 9.50 -9.62
C LYS A 97 -15.16 9.59 -9.33
N ALA A 98 -14.49 10.60 -9.86
CA ALA A 98 -13.13 10.95 -9.49
C ALA A 98 -13.08 12.34 -8.87
N HIS A 99 -12.39 12.46 -7.74
CA HIS A 99 -12.23 13.68 -6.97
C HIS A 99 -10.76 14.04 -6.82
N SER A 100 -10.45 15.32 -6.67
CA SER A 100 -9.08 15.82 -6.47
C SER A 100 -8.99 16.64 -5.18
N TYR A 101 -8.01 16.33 -4.32
CA TYR A 101 -7.72 17.10 -3.11
C TYR A 101 -6.24 17.50 -3.07
N LEU A 102 -6.02 18.80 -2.89
CA LEU A 102 -4.70 19.38 -2.65
C LEU A 102 -4.38 19.30 -1.14
N CYS A 103 -3.42 18.46 -0.76
CA CYS A 103 -2.93 18.41 0.60
C CYS A 103 -1.52 17.80 0.69
N ASP A 104 -0.66 18.47 1.46
CA ASP A 104 0.67 17.96 1.79
C ASP A 104 0.59 16.93 2.92
N VAL A 105 1.05 15.72 2.62
CA VAL A 105 1.05 14.58 3.54
C VAL A 105 2.05 14.72 4.68
N MET A 106 3.03 15.62 4.56
CA MET A 106 3.98 15.89 5.65
C MET A 106 3.34 16.70 6.79
N ASP A 107 2.27 17.44 6.51
CA ASP A 107 1.56 18.24 7.49
C ASP A 107 0.38 17.47 8.08
N ARG A 108 0.60 16.85 9.24
CA ARG A 108 -0.41 16.10 9.98
C ARG A 108 -1.74 16.86 10.13
N ASN A 109 -1.70 18.16 10.42
CA ASN A 109 -2.93 18.92 10.66
C ASN A 109 -3.74 19.09 9.37
N LYS A 110 -3.06 19.33 8.24
CA LYS A 110 -3.72 19.37 6.92
C LYS A 110 -4.28 18.01 6.52
N VAL A 111 -3.57 16.92 6.82
CA VAL A 111 -4.06 15.55 6.58
C VAL A 111 -5.37 15.31 7.34
N LEU A 112 -5.40 15.59 8.64
CA LEU A 112 -6.61 15.43 9.46
C LEU A 112 -7.78 16.29 8.97
N GLN A 113 -7.52 17.56 8.62
CA GLN A 113 -8.56 18.45 8.10
C GLN A 113 -9.11 17.98 6.75
N THR A 114 -8.23 17.53 5.85
CA THR A 114 -8.62 17.06 4.51
C THR A 114 -9.37 15.73 4.61
N ALA A 115 -8.95 14.83 5.49
CA ALA A 115 -9.67 13.58 5.76
C ALA A 115 -11.09 13.85 6.30
N GLN A 116 -11.25 14.79 7.24
CA GLN A 116 -12.58 15.19 7.73
C GLN A 116 -13.44 15.80 6.62
N LYS A 117 -12.84 16.54 5.69
CA LYS A 117 -13.53 17.11 4.53
C LYS A 117 -14.02 15.99 3.59
N ILE A 118 -13.14 15.06 3.22
CA ILE A 118 -13.48 13.89 2.40
C ILE A 118 -14.62 13.08 3.02
N LYS A 119 -14.54 12.82 4.33
CA LYS A 119 -15.58 12.08 5.06
C LYS A 119 -16.96 12.73 4.96
N LYS A 120 -17.02 14.07 4.96
CA LYS A 120 -18.27 14.83 4.87
C LYS A 120 -18.80 14.94 3.44
N GLU A 121 -17.92 15.09 2.46
CA GLU A 121 -18.29 15.37 1.07
C GLU A 121 -18.55 14.10 0.26
N ILE A 122 -17.83 13.02 0.55
CA ILE A 122 -17.82 11.79 -0.25
C ILE A 122 -18.30 10.61 0.58
N GLY A 123 -17.66 10.36 1.72
CA GLY A 123 -18.00 9.24 2.61
C GLY A 123 -16.79 8.58 3.25
N GLU A 124 -16.99 7.38 3.78
CA GLU A 124 -15.92 6.60 4.40
C GLU A 124 -15.01 6.00 3.33
N VAL A 125 -13.72 6.27 3.43
CA VAL A 125 -12.71 5.64 2.56
C VAL A 125 -12.56 4.19 2.95
N THR A 126 -12.71 3.29 1.99
CA THR A 126 -12.61 1.84 2.19
C THR A 126 -11.32 1.27 1.61
N ILE A 127 -10.68 1.95 0.66
CA ILE A 127 -9.36 1.57 0.14
C ILE A 127 -8.41 2.75 0.31
N LEU A 128 -7.31 2.57 1.04
CA LEU A 128 -6.26 3.57 1.24
C LEU A 128 -4.98 3.11 0.57
N ILE A 129 -4.53 3.82 -0.47
CA ILE A 129 -3.28 3.52 -1.17
C ILE A 129 -2.30 4.67 -0.94
N ASN A 130 -1.23 4.41 -0.18
CA ASN A 130 -0.15 5.39 -0.02
C ASN A 130 1.00 5.11 -1.01
N CYS A 131 1.11 5.94 -2.04
CA CYS A 131 2.17 5.86 -3.04
C CYS A 131 3.35 6.81 -2.77
N CYS A 132 3.37 7.50 -1.64
CA CYS A 132 4.35 8.56 -1.38
C CYS A 132 5.72 8.00 -1.02
N ASN A 133 6.68 8.11 -1.93
CA ASN A 133 8.08 7.76 -1.69
C ASN A 133 8.99 8.76 -2.42
N VAL A 134 10.01 9.28 -1.73
CA VAL A 134 10.96 10.26 -2.31
C VAL A 134 12.39 9.75 -2.14
N PRO A 135 13.17 9.61 -3.23
CA PRO A 135 14.56 9.19 -3.13
C PRO A 135 15.39 10.24 -2.40
N THR A 136 16.41 9.78 -1.67
CA THR A 136 17.38 10.67 -1.05
C THR A 136 18.32 11.19 -2.14
N PRO A 137 18.51 12.52 -2.28
CA PRO A 137 19.28 13.08 -3.39
C PRO A 137 20.80 12.81 -3.28
N GLU A 138 21.29 12.49 -2.08
CA GLU A 138 22.71 12.50 -1.76
C GLU A 138 23.16 11.34 -0.86
N THR A 139 24.48 11.09 -0.84
CA THR A 139 25.11 10.14 0.08
C THR A 139 24.92 10.57 1.53
N LEU A 140 24.85 9.63 2.49
CA LEU A 140 24.67 9.97 3.90
C LEU A 140 25.74 10.95 4.44
N SER A 141 26.97 10.86 3.93
CA SER A 141 28.08 11.74 4.30
C SER A 141 27.95 13.18 3.79
N SER A 142 27.20 13.39 2.71
CA SER A 142 27.02 14.72 2.09
C SER A 142 25.61 15.29 2.30
N CYS A 143 24.65 14.43 2.65
CA CYS A 143 23.24 14.78 2.73
C CYS A 143 22.95 15.76 3.87
N VAL A 144 22.23 16.82 3.54
CA VAL A 144 21.72 17.79 4.53
C VAL A 144 20.63 17.11 5.37
N THR A 145 20.68 17.29 6.69
CA THR A 145 19.72 16.68 7.63
C THR A 145 18.24 16.94 7.27
N GLN A 146 17.93 18.06 6.64
CA GLN A 146 16.58 18.37 6.15
C GLN A 146 16.08 17.39 5.09
N GLU A 147 16.94 16.95 4.17
CA GLU A 147 16.55 16.00 3.11
C GLU A 147 16.27 14.62 3.69
N ILE A 148 17.06 14.18 4.69
CA ILE A 148 16.80 12.93 5.43
C ILE A 148 15.43 13.00 6.12
N ARG A 149 15.16 14.09 6.84
CA ARG A 149 13.86 14.29 7.51
C ARG A 149 12.72 14.27 6.50
N LYS A 150 12.85 15.00 5.39
CA LYS A 150 11.85 15.00 4.32
C LYS A 150 11.59 13.59 3.76
N THR A 151 12.63 12.79 3.50
CA THR A 151 12.44 11.39 3.07
C THR A 151 11.65 10.58 4.09
N MET A 152 11.95 10.72 5.39
CA MET A 152 11.21 10.03 6.45
C MET A 152 9.77 10.56 6.58
N ASP A 153 9.58 11.88 6.53
CA ASP A 153 8.28 12.52 6.68
C ASP A 153 7.33 12.11 5.56
N VAL A 154 7.81 12.11 4.31
CA VAL A 154 7.01 11.70 3.14
C VAL A 154 6.79 10.19 3.10
N SER A 155 7.83 9.38 3.35
CA SER A 155 7.76 7.93 3.06
C SER A 155 7.27 7.08 4.22
N ILE A 156 7.33 7.57 5.47
CA ILE A 156 6.84 6.81 6.63
C ILE A 156 5.92 7.62 7.55
N MET A 157 6.22 8.88 7.87
CA MET A 157 5.32 9.65 8.75
C MET A 157 3.95 9.87 8.13
N SER A 158 3.89 10.04 6.79
CA SER A 158 2.65 10.09 6.03
C SER A 158 1.72 8.90 6.32
N HIS A 159 2.26 7.68 6.42
CA HIS A 159 1.45 6.50 6.75
C HIS A 159 0.80 6.64 8.12
N PHE A 160 1.51 7.11 9.13
CA PHE A 160 0.94 7.30 10.47
C PHE A 160 -0.20 8.32 10.46
N TRP A 161 -0.05 9.44 9.76
CA TRP A 161 -1.09 10.47 9.68
C TRP A 161 -2.33 10.00 8.91
N LEU A 162 -2.13 9.21 7.85
CA LEU A 162 -3.22 8.62 7.08
C LEU A 162 -3.95 7.54 7.90
N LEU A 163 -3.20 6.64 8.54
CA LEU A 163 -3.78 5.61 9.41
C LEU A 163 -4.55 6.24 10.57
N GLU A 164 -4.00 7.25 11.23
CA GLU A 164 -4.70 8.01 12.27
C GLU A 164 -6.05 8.58 11.77
N SER A 165 -6.11 9.00 10.50
CA SER A 165 -7.28 9.64 9.91
C SER A 165 -8.35 8.65 9.44
N PHE A 166 -7.96 7.51 8.88
CA PHE A 166 -8.85 6.60 8.15
C PHE A 166 -9.04 5.24 8.81
N LEU A 167 -8.05 4.73 9.55
CA LEU A 167 -8.14 3.40 10.17
C LEU A 167 -9.29 3.26 11.17
N PRO A 168 -9.59 4.24 12.05
CA PRO A 168 -10.68 4.10 13.01
C PRO A 168 -12.04 3.85 12.35
N SER A 169 -12.37 4.58 11.27
CA SER A 169 -13.65 4.39 10.60
C SER A 169 -13.71 3.12 9.75
N MET A 170 -12.57 2.68 9.20
CA MET A 170 -12.48 1.37 8.57
C MET A 170 -12.78 0.26 9.60
N ILE A 171 -12.18 0.33 10.79
CA ILE A 171 -12.43 -0.63 11.89
C ILE A 171 -13.90 -0.60 12.32
N ASP A 172 -14.46 0.58 12.57
CA ASP A 172 -15.86 0.74 12.97
C ASP A 172 -16.83 0.18 11.91
N GLY A 173 -16.51 0.39 10.63
CA GLY A 173 -17.27 -0.14 9.50
C GLY A 173 -17.00 -1.62 9.19
N ASN A 174 -15.99 -2.22 9.82
CA ASN A 174 -15.44 -3.54 9.50
C ASN A 174 -15.25 -3.76 7.99
N ASN A 175 -14.78 -2.71 7.31
CA ASN A 175 -14.47 -2.72 5.89
C ASN A 175 -13.32 -1.75 5.62
N GLY A 176 -12.16 -2.28 5.26
CA GLY A 176 -11.00 -1.47 4.92
C GLY A 176 -9.95 -2.26 4.17
N HIS A 177 -9.22 -1.60 3.30
CA HIS A 177 -8.06 -2.17 2.62
C HIS A 177 -6.94 -1.13 2.56
N ILE A 178 -5.85 -1.37 3.28
CA ILE A 178 -4.69 -0.49 3.30
C ILE A 178 -3.61 -1.09 2.40
N VAL A 179 -3.23 -0.35 1.37
CA VAL A 179 -2.14 -0.71 0.46
C VAL A 179 -0.96 0.21 0.73
N ALA A 180 0.11 -0.37 1.29
CA ALA A 180 1.37 0.30 1.52
C ALA A 180 2.37 -0.06 0.42
N LEU A 181 2.88 0.95 -0.29
CA LEU A 181 3.91 0.75 -1.29
C LEU A 181 5.30 0.92 -0.68
N SER A 182 6.04 -0.18 -0.66
CA SER A 182 7.47 -0.20 -0.40
C SER A 182 8.23 -0.43 -1.72
N SER A 183 9.53 -0.61 -1.64
CA SER A 183 10.40 -0.89 -2.78
C SER A 183 11.45 -1.94 -2.44
N VAL A 184 12.33 -2.24 -3.40
CA VAL A 184 13.55 -3.04 -3.18
C VAL A 184 14.37 -2.50 -2.02
N ALA A 185 14.38 -1.18 -1.82
CA ALA A 185 15.08 -0.55 -0.72
C ALA A 185 14.51 -0.91 0.66
N GLY A 186 13.32 -1.52 0.72
CA GLY A 186 12.75 -2.10 1.95
C GLY A 186 13.14 -3.55 2.20
N LEU A 187 13.84 -4.20 1.26
CA LEU A 187 14.29 -5.59 1.38
C LEU A 187 15.82 -5.73 1.37
N THR A 188 16.52 -4.80 0.73
CA THR A 188 17.99 -4.81 0.59
C THR A 188 18.54 -3.40 0.56
N ASP A 189 19.85 -3.27 0.73
CA ASP A 189 20.53 -1.99 0.61
C ASP A 189 20.58 -1.47 -0.82
N VAL A 190 20.47 -0.15 -0.94
CA VAL A 190 20.73 0.58 -2.18
C VAL A 190 21.82 1.61 -1.90
N LYS A 191 22.91 1.53 -2.66
CA LYS A 191 24.05 2.44 -2.52
C LYS A 191 23.57 3.90 -2.58
N ASN A 192 24.04 4.71 -1.63
CA ASN A 192 23.74 6.15 -1.51
C ASN A 192 22.26 6.48 -1.22
N GLN A 193 21.45 5.52 -0.76
CA GLN A 193 20.02 5.71 -0.47
C GLN A 193 19.67 5.29 0.96
N ALA A 194 20.55 5.56 1.93
CA ALA A 194 20.41 5.04 3.29
C ALA A 194 19.10 5.48 3.97
N ALA A 195 18.70 6.75 3.83
CA ALA A 195 17.47 7.26 4.42
C ALA A 195 16.21 6.68 3.75
N LEU A 196 16.23 6.53 2.42
CA LEU A 196 15.18 5.82 1.69
C LEU A 196 15.11 4.35 2.14
N CYS A 197 16.23 3.63 2.22
CA CYS A 197 16.19 2.23 2.68
C CYS A 197 15.59 2.15 4.08
N ALA A 198 16.08 2.96 5.02
CA ALA A 198 15.57 3.00 6.38
C ALA A 198 14.05 3.27 6.44
N SER A 199 13.53 4.20 5.63
CA SER A 199 12.09 4.47 5.59
C SER A 199 11.30 3.30 5.01
N GLN A 200 11.79 2.63 3.98
CA GLN A 200 11.11 1.49 3.33
C GLN A 200 11.11 0.22 4.19
N PHE A 201 12.18 -0.02 4.96
CA PHE A 201 12.19 -1.04 6.02
C PHE A 201 11.21 -0.68 7.15
N ALA A 202 11.09 0.59 7.50
CA ALA A 202 10.11 1.05 8.49
C ALA A 202 8.66 0.85 8.02
N VAL A 203 8.37 1.04 6.73
CA VAL A 203 7.05 0.71 6.14
C VAL A 203 6.72 -0.77 6.32
N GLN A 204 7.69 -1.67 6.11
CA GLN A 204 7.48 -3.10 6.35
C GLN A 204 7.18 -3.38 7.82
N GLY A 205 7.97 -2.84 8.74
CA GLY A 205 7.73 -3.00 10.19
C GLY A 205 6.39 -2.44 10.63
N LEU A 206 5.94 -1.32 10.05
CA LEU A 206 4.62 -0.75 10.28
C LEU A 206 3.52 -1.72 9.84
N VAL A 207 3.60 -2.24 8.61
CA VAL A 207 2.57 -3.14 8.07
C VAL A 207 2.50 -4.44 8.86
N GLU A 208 3.64 -5.06 9.18
CA GLU A 208 3.69 -6.30 9.96
C GLU A 208 3.11 -6.07 11.37
N SER A 209 3.53 -5.00 12.05
CA SER A 209 3.01 -4.67 13.38
C SER A 209 1.52 -4.37 13.37
N LEU A 210 1.03 -3.61 12.40
CA LEU A 210 -0.39 -3.27 12.28
C LEU A 210 -1.23 -4.50 11.94
N SER A 211 -0.74 -5.38 11.07
CA SER A 211 -1.43 -6.63 10.72
C SER A 211 -1.61 -7.51 11.95
N GLU A 212 -0.59 -7.62 12.79
CA GLU A 212 -0.68 -8.37 14.05
C GLU A 212 -1.62 -7.71 15.05
N GLU A 213 -1.64 -6.38 15.14
CA GLU A 213 -2.59 -5.64 15.98
C GLU A 213 -4.05 -5.93 15.57
N LEU A 214 -4.36 -5.84 14.28
CA LEU A 214 -5.70 -6.14 13.74
C LEU A 214 -6.07 -7.60 13.97
N ARG A 215 -5.14 -8.53 13.80
CA ARG A 215 -5.33 -9.96 14.05
C ARG A 215 -5.68 -10.24 15.52
N VAL A 216 -4.93 -9.65 16.46
CA VAL A 216 -5.16 -9.84 17.90
C VAL A 216 -6.49 -9.23 18.33
N ASN A 217 -6.83 -8.06 17.77
CA ASN A 217 -8.09 -7.36 18.04
C ASN A 217 -9.30 -7.93 17.27
N ARG A 218 -9.09 -8.94 16.41
CA ARG A 218 -10.12 -9.60 15.58
C ARG A 218 -10.83 -8.65 14.62
N CYS A 219 -10.10 -7.68 14.08
CA CYS A 219 -10.57 -6.76 13.05
C CYS A 219 -10.51 -7.42 11.66
N ASN A 220 -11.31 -8.46 11.44
CA ASN A 220 -11.20 -9.32 10.25
C ASN A 220 -11.63 -8.65 8.94
N GLY A 221 -12.40 -7.56 8.99
CA GLY A 221 -12.82 -6.81 7.80
C GLY A 221 -11.77 -5.82 7.27
N ILE A 222 -10.60 -5.75 7.90
CA ILE A 222 -9.50 -4.87 7.49
C ILE A 222 -8.39 -5.70 6.87
N HIS A 223 -8.13 -5.45 5.59
CA HIS A 223 -7.05 -6.08 4.85
C HIS A 223 -5.87 -5.12 4.71
N ILE A 224 -4.66 -5.66 4.78
CA ILE A 224 -3.44 -4.89 4.53
C ILE A 224 -2.62 -5.60 3.46
N THR A 225 -2.19 -4.83 2.46
CA THR A 225 -1.28 -5.29 1.42
C THR A 225 0.00 -4.47 1.46
N LEU A 226 1.13 -5.15 1.64
CA LEU A 226 2.46 -4.58 1.38
C LEU A 226 2.88 -4.96 -0.03
N ALA A 227 3.12 -3.97 -0.90
CA ALA A 227 3.68 -4.21 -2.21
C ALA A 227 5.07 -3.60 -2.34
N HIS A 228 6.03 -4.43 -2.75
CA HIS A 228 7.37 -3.98 -3.08
C HIS A 228 7.45 -3.70 -4.57
N ILE A 229 7.60 -2.42 -4.93
CA ILE A 229 7.76 -2.01 -6.31
C ILE A 229 9.25 -1.94 -6.66
N TYR A 230 9.61 -2.58 -7.76
CA TYR A 230 11.00 -2.71 -8.23
C TYR A 230 11.31 -1.59 -9.26
N PRO A 231 12.06 -0.54 -8.89
CA PRO A 231 12.30 0.62 -9.77
C PRO A 231 13.22 0.35 -10.95
N LEU A 232 13.82 -0.85 -11.08
CA LEU A 232 14.47 -1.26 -12.34
C LEU A 232 13.48 -1.28 -13.53
N VAL A 233 12.18 -1.19 -13.26
CA VAL A 233 11.08 -1.15 -14.23
C VAL A 233 10.30 0.20 -14.20
N VAL A 234 10.52 1.07 -13.20
CA VAL A 234 9.77 2.31 -13.03
C VAL A 234 10.73 3.47 -12.74
N SER A 235 11.14 4.18 -13.79
CA SER A 235 12.06 5.32 -13.71
C SER A 235 11.29 6.61 -13.44
N HIS A 236 11.39 7.18 -12.23
CA HIS A 236 10.63 8.39 -11.90
C HIS A 236 11.36 9.73 -12.15
N GLN A 237 12.69 9.79 -12.33
CA GLN A 237 13.36 11.10 -12.53
C GLN A 237 14.84 11.01 -12.97
N LEU A 238 15.11 10.56 -14.20
CA LEU A 238 16.40 10.78 -14.86
C LEU A 238 16.17 11.47 -16.22
N THR A 239 16.73 12.67 -16.30
CA THR A 239 16.76 13.61 -17.42
C THR A 239 16.99 13.00 -18.80
N SER A 240 16.12 13.38 -19.75
CA SER A 240 16.30 13.47 -21.21
C SER A 240 16.77 12.22 -21.98
N LYS A 241 15.94 11.81 -22.96
CA LYS A 241 16.27 10.99 -24.14
C LYS A 241 16.30 9.46 -24.01
N THR A 242 15.36 8.83 -23.30
CA THR A 242 14.98 7.45 -23.64
C THR A 242 13.45 7.33 -23.73
N PRO A 243 12.89 6.83 -24.85
CA PRO A 243 11.46 6.61 -24.94
C PRO A 243 11.06 5.47 -23.99
N PHE A 244 10.19 5.80 -23.05
CA PHE A 244 9.58 4.89 -22.10
C PHE A 244 8.82 3.76 -22.82
N ARG A 245 8.92 2.55 -22.28
CA ARG A 245 8.00 1.45 -22.63
C ARG A 245 7.68 0.61 -21.39
N ILE A 246 6.90 1.19 -20.49
CA ILE A 246 6.15 0.41 -19.50
C ILE A 246 5.04 -0.28 -20.31
N LEU A 247 5.09 -1.60 -20.40
CA LEU A 247 4.04 -2.36 -21.07
C LEU A 247 2.79 -2.30 -20.19
N PRO A 248 1.65 -1.75 -20.66
CA PRO A 248 0.42 -1.63 -19.87
C PRO A 248 -0.05 -2.97 -19.28
N ARG A 249 0.37 -4.08 -19.90
CA ARG A 249 0.09 -5.45 -19.47
C ARG A 249 0.77 -5.89 -18.15
N LYS A 250 1.83 -5.22 -17.69
CA LYS A 250 2.52 -5.58 -16.42
C LYS A 250 1.95 -4.83 -15.22
N VAL A 251 1.50 -3.59 -15.43
CA VAL A 251 0.84 -2.81 -14.37
C VAL A 251 -0.51 -3.45 -14.03
N SER A 252 -1.26 -3.92 -15.03
CA SER A 252 -2.53 -4.61 -14.80
C SER A 252 -2.41 -5.92 -14.02
N VAL A 253 -1.27 -6.63 -14.12
CA VAL A 253 -1.01 -7.84 -13.34
C VAL A 253 -0.68 -7.51 -11.89
N MET A 254 0.21 -6.54 -11.66
CA MET A 254 0.55 -6.06 -10.30
C MET A 254 -0.69 -5.48 -9.59
N PHE A 255 -1.50 -4.72 -10.33
CA PHE A 255 -2.74 -4.14 -9.84
C PHE A 255 -3.78 -5.20 -9.47
N ARG A 256 -3.87 -6.29 -10.25
CA ARG A 256 -4.72 -7.44 -9.95
C ARG A 256 -4.29 -8.14 -8.65
N GLU A 257 -3.00 -8.40 -8.48
CA GLU A 257 -2.46 -9.02 -7.25
C GLU A 257 -2.66 -8.15 -6.01
N LEU A 258 -2.57 -6.82 -6.16
CA LEU A 258 -2.79 -5.86 -5.08
C LEU A 258 -4.23 -5.85 -4.54
N LEU A 259 -5.20 -6.03 -5.44
CA LEU A 259 -6.63 -6.02 -5.12
C LEU A 259 -7.18 -7.41 -4.77
N ASP A 260 -6.39 -8.47 -5.00
CA ASP A 260 -6.75 -9.87 -4.72
C ASP A 260 -6.53 -10.29 -3.26
N VAL A 261 -6.06 -9.41 -2.36
CA VAL A 261 -5.86 -9.73 -0.94
C VAL A 261 -7.18 -9.71 -0.16
N GLY A 262 -8.08 -10.62 -0.55
CA GLY A 262 -9.21 -11.09 0.24
C GLY A 262 -9.02 -12.57 0.48
N VAL A 263 -8.11 -12.94 1.40
CA VAL A 263 -8.08 -14.30 1.94
C VAL A 263 -8.94 -14.28 3.18
N ASP A 264 -10.17 -14.76 3.04
CA ASP A 264 -11.06 -15.09 4.14
C ASP A 264 -10.32 -16.02 5.11
N PHE A 265 -10.05 -15.54 6.32
CA PHE A 265 -9.65 -16.35 7.49
C PHE A 265 -10.79 -16.41 8.49
#